data_AF-A0A658K3G1-F1
#
_entry.id   AF-A0A658K3G1-F1
#
_cell.length_a   1.000
_cell.length_b   1.000
_cell.length_c   1.000
_cell.angle_alpha   90.00
_cell.angle_beta   90.00
_cell.angle_gamma   90.00
#
_symmetry.space_group_name_H-M   'P 1'
#
loop_
_entity.id
_entity.type
_entity.pdbx_description
1 polymer ?
#
loop_
_entity_poly.entity_id
_entity_poly.type
_entity_poly.pdbx_seq_one_letter_code
_entity_poly.pdbx_strand_id
1 'polypeptide(L)'
;MLAELAEQAGLSRQAFADEFESKERQAATAADFAWAQDLGIAGFPTLLAERNGQLALLTNGYQPLSSLSPLLGRWLERAASA
;
A
#
# COMPACT_ATOMS: atom_id res chain seq x y z
N MET A 1 -10.29 18.35 -9.86
CA MET A 1 -11.06 17.41 -8.99
C MET A 1 -10.50 15.99 -9.14
N LEU A 2 -10.60 15.09 -8.16
CA LEU A 2 -10.03 13.74 -8.26
C LEU A 2 -10.57 12.94 -9.47
N ALA A 3 -11.84 13.13 -9.85
CA ALA A 3 -12.40 12.48 -11.04
C ALA A 3 -11.78 12.93 -12.37
N GLU A 4 -11.20 14.14 -12.44
CA GLU A 4 -10.45 14.60 -13.63
C GLU A 4 -9.11 13.89 -13.75
N LEU A 5 -8.43 13.65 -12.62
CA LEU A 5 -7.21 12.86 -12.61
C LEU A 5 -7.48 11.41 -13.01
N ALA A 6 -8.61 10.86 -12.57
CA ALA A 6 -9.05 9.52 -12.98
C ALA A 6 -9.28 9.44 -14.49
N GLU A 7 -9.96 10.43 -15.08
CA GLU A 7 -10.18 10.53 -16.52
C GLU A 7 -8.87 10.64 -17.31
N GLN A 8 -7.91 11.45 -16.83
CA GLN A 8 -6.57 11.54 -17.42
C GLN A 8 -5.79 10.22 -17.34
N ALA A 9 -6.06 9.39 -16.33
CA ALA A 9 -5.51 8.04 -16.18
C ALA A 9 -6.27 6.97 -17.00
N GLY A 10 -7.28 7.36 -17.79
CA GLY A 10 -8.06 6.45 -18.64
C GLY A 10 -9.25 5.77 -17.94
N LEU A 11 -9.62 6.21 -16.74
CA LEU A 11 -10.79 5.70 -16.01
C LEU A 11 -12.05 6.50 -16.36
N SER A 12 -13.22 5.86 -16.31
CA SER A 12 -14.50 6.57 -16.45
C SER A 12 -14.70 7.56 -15.30
N ARG A 13 -14.91 8.85 -15.63
CA ARG A 13 -15.16 9.92 -14.66
C ARG A 13 -16.34 9.61 -13.75
N GLN A 14 -17.46 9.16 -14.32
CA GLN A 14 -18.69 8.88 -13.58
C GLN A 14 -18.53 7.66 -12.68
N ALA A 15 -18.01 6.55 -13.22
CA ALA A 15 -17.81 5.34 -12.43
C ALA A 15 -16.81 5.57 -11.28
N PHE A 16 -15.77 6.38 -11.50
CA PHE A 16 -14.85 6.79 -10.43
C PHE A 16 -15.57 7.61 -9.36
N ALA A 17 -16.39 8.59 -9.74
CA ALA A 17 -17.11 9.43 -8.78
C ALA A 17 -18.09 8.60 -7.92
N ASP A 18 -18.86 7.71 -8.56
CA ASP A 18 -19.82 6.84 -7.88
C ASP A 18 -19.13 5.92 -6.87
N GLU A 19 -18.01 5.31 -7.26
CA GLU A 19 -17.21 4.46 -6.37
C GLU A 19 -16.54 5.26 -5.26
N PHE A 20 -15.96 6.43 -5.57
CA PHE A 20 -15.27 7.28 -4.60
C PHE A 20 -16.21 7.75 -3.47
N GLU A 21 -17.48 7.99 -3.78
CA GLU A 21 -18.51 8.38 -2.82
C GLU A 21 -19.19 7.19 -2.12
N SER A 22 -18.91 5.95 -2.55
CA SER A 22 -19.58 4.77 -2.02
C SER A 22 -19.23 4.50 -0.56
N LYS A 23 -20.21 4.01 0.20
CA LYS A 23 -20.01 3.66 1.61
C LYS A 23 -19.03 2.50 1.78
N GLU A 24 -18.99 1.60 0.81
CA GLU A 24 -18.07 0.48 0.80
C GLU A 24 -16.61 0.95 0.68
N ARG A 25 -16.31 1.87 -0.25
CA ARG A 25 -14.96 2.44 -0.37
C ARG A 25 -14.54 3.27 0.83
N GLN A 26 -15.48 4.03 1.42
CA GLN A 26 -15.23 4.77 2.66
C GLN A 26 -14.86 3.82 3.81
N ALA A 27 -15.61 2.73 3.97
CA ALA A 27 -15.34 1.73 4.99
C ALA A 27 -14.00 1.01 4.76
N ALA A 28 -13.70 0.62 3.53
CA ALA A 28 -12.43 0.00 3.17
C ALA A 28 -11.23 0.93 3.47
N THR A 29 -11.33 2.21 3.09
CA THR A 29 -10.28 3.20 3.36
C THR A 29 -10.05 3.40 4.87
N ALA A 30 -11.14 3.44 5.66
CA ALA A 30 -11.02 3.53 7.11
C ALA A 30 -10.40 2.27 7.74
N ALA A 31 -10.72 1.08 7.21
CA ALA A 31 -10.14 -0.18 7.63
C ALA A 31 -8.62 -0.22 7.37
N ASP A 32 -8.16 0.29 6.22
CA ASP A 32 -6.74 0.38 5.90
C ASP A 32 -5.98 1.28 6.91
N PHE A 33 -6.57 2.42 7.30
CA PHE A 33 -5.99 3.29 8.31
C PHE A 33 -5.95 2.65 9.69
N ALA A 34 -7.01 1.95 10.09
CA ALA A 34 -7.06 1.22 11.36
C ALA A 34 -6.00 0.11 11.39
N TRP A 35 -5.90 -0.67 10.32
CA TRP A 35 -4.90 -1.73 10.18
C TRP A 35 -3.46 -1.20 10.30
N ALA A 36 -3.14 -0.09 9.63
CA ALA A 36 -1.80 0.51 9.74
C ALA A 36 -1.50 0.99 11.18
N GLN A 37 -2.49 1.54 11.88
CA GLN A 37 -2.36 1.95 13.29
C GLN A 37 -2.18 0.74 14.22
N ASP A 38 -2.94 -0.33 14.01
CA ASP A 38 -2.85 -1.57 14.80
C ASP A 38 -1.47 -2.26 14.64
N LEU A 39 -0.83 -2.09 13.48
CA LEU A 39 0.55 -2.50 13.26
C LEU A 39 1.61 -1.60 13.92
N GLY A 40 1.19 -0.51 14.57
CA GLY A 40 2.09 0.45 15.21
C GLY A 40 2.88 1.33 14.23
N ILE A 41 2.40 1.50 12.99
CA ILE A 41 3.07 2.34 12.00
C ILE A 41 2.93 3.81 12.41
N ALA A 42 4.06 4.44 12.73
CA ALA A 42 4.14 5.82 13.20
C ALA A 42 4.78 6.79 12.19
N GLY A 43 5.15 6.32 11.00
CA GLY A 43 5.86 7.11 9.98
C GLY A 43 5.62 6.60 8.56
N PHE A 44 5.75 7.51 7.59
CA PHE A 44 5.58 7.22 6.16
C PHE A 44 6.75 7.80 5.34
N PRO A 45 7.15 7.18 4.21
CA PRO A 45 6.64 5.90 3.71
C PRO A 45 7.09 4.71 4.58
N THR A 46 6.22 3.72 4.74
CA THR A 46 6.53 2.44 5.39
C THR A 46 6.36 1.32 4.37
N LEU A 47 7.29 0.37 4.35
CA LEU A 47 7.23 -0.82 3.49
C LEU A 47 7.27 -2.07 4.35
N LEU A 48 6.26 -2.92 4.20
CA LEU A 48 6.17 -4.23 4.84
C LEU A 48 6.28 -5.31 3.77
N ALA A 49 6.95 -6.41 4.10
CA ALA A 49 6.98 -7.62 3.31
C ALA A 49 6.09 -8.67 3.99
N GLU A 50 5.14 -9.24 3.25
CA GLU A 50 4.19 -10.25 3.75
C GLU A 50 4.52 -11.63 3.18
N ARG A 51 4.45 -12.66 4.03
CA ARG A 51 4.48 -14.07 3.61
C ARG A 51 3.73 -14.94 4.62
N ASN A 52 2.74 -15.69 4.14
CA ASN A 52 1.96 -16.64 4.94
C ASN A 52 1.39 -16.02 6.23
N GLY A 53 0.93 -14.76 6.16
CA GLY A 53 0.42 -13.97 7.27
C GLY A 53 1.48 -13.33 8.15
N GLN A 54 2.77 -13.56 7.91
CA GLN A 54 3.86 -12.93 8.66
C GLN A 54 4.33 -11.65 7.95
N LEU A 55 4.43 -10.56 8.72
CA LEU A 55 4.89 -9.26 8.24
C LEU A 55 6.31 -8.96 8.73
N ALA A 56 7.15 -8.47 7.83
CA ALA A 56 8.49 -7.97 8.12
C ALA A 56 8.61 -6.50 7.70
N LEU A 57 9.12 -5.64 8.60
CA LEU A 57 9.38 -4.23 8.29
C LEU A 57 10.65 -4.08 7.45
N LEU A 58 10.51 -3.49 6.26
CA LEU A 58 11.64 -3.18 5.38
C LEU A 58 12.11 -1.73 5.54
N THR A 59 11.19 -0.78 5.69
CA THR A 59 11.51 0.61 6.04
C THR A 59 10.38 1.28 6.79
N ASN A 60 10.74 2.19 7.69
CA ASN A 60 9.86 3.18 8.32
C ASN A 60 10.53 4.55 8.13
N GLY A 61 10.15 5.24 7.05
CA GLY A 61 10.79 6.45 6.55
C GLY A 61 11.38 6.27 5.15
N TYR A 62 11.73 7.39 4.51
CA TYR A 62 12.30 7.40 3.18
C TYR A 62 13.65 6.66 3.14
N GLN A 63 13.80 5.81 2.12
CA GLN A 63 15.06 5.17 1.75
C GLN A 63 15.16 5.15 0.22
N PRO A 64 16.35 5.37 -0.37
CA PRO A 64 16.54 5.24 -1.81
C PRO A 64 16.41 3.77 -2.23
N LEU A 65 16.04 3.54 -3.50
CA LEU A 65 15.88 2.18 -4.04
C LEU A 65 17.16 1.35 -3.90
N SER A 66 18.34 1.95 -4.05
CA SER A 66 19.62 1.25 -3.86
C SER A 66 19.77 0.62 -2.47
N SER A 67 19.18 1.22 -1.43
CA SER A 67 19.15 0.67 -0.08
C SER A 67 18.09 -0.42 0.08
N LEU A 68 16.94 -0.27 -0.60
CA LEU A 68 15.82 -1.21 -0.51
C LEU A 68 16.01 -2.47 -1.36
N SER A 69 16.62 -2.35 -2.54
CA SER A 69 16.76 -3.45 -3.51
C SER A 69 17.41 -4.71 -2.92
N PRO A 70 18.50 -4.63 -2.13
CA PRO A 70 19.09 -5.83 -1.51
C PRO A 70 18.17 -6.47 -0.45
N LEU A 71 17.37 -5.68 0.26
CA LEU A 71 16.40 -6.18 1.26
C LEU A 71 15.27 -6.95 0.56
N LEU A 72 14.75 -6.37 -0.52
CA LEU A 72 13.74 -6.99 -1.38
C LEU A 72 14.26 -8.28 -2.02
N GLY A 73 15.48 -8.27 -2.55
CA GLY A 73 16.11 -9.47 -3.14
C GLY A 73 16.17 -10.63 -2.14
N ARG A 74 16.68 -10.38 -0.93
CA ARG A 74 16.72 -11.40 0.14
C ARG A 74 15.34 -11.91 0.53
N TRP A 75 14.33 -11.04 0.53
CA TRP A 75 12.96 -11.46 0.83
C TRP A 75 12.42 -12.41 -0.25
N LEU A 76 12.61 -12.06 -1.52
CA LEU A 76 12.19 -12.88 -2.66
C LEU A 76 12.93 -14.22 -2.75
N GLU A 77 14.24 -14.25 -2.50
CA GLU A 77 15.04 -15.49 -2.48
C GLU A 77 14.55 -16.46 -1.39
N ARG A 78 14.26 -15.94 -0.19
CA ARG A 78 13.69 -16.74 0.90
C ARG A 78 12.29 -17.23 0.54
N ALA A 79 11.51 -16.42 -0.16
CA ALA A 79 10.19 -16.81 -0.66
C ALA A 79 10.27 -17.96 -1.69
N ALA A 80 11.25 -17.94 -2.59
CA ALA A 80 11.40 -18.96 -3.63
C ALA A 80 12.01 -20.29 -3.12
N SER A 81 12.74 -20.26 -2.01
CA SER A 81 13.48 -21.43 -1.47
C SER A 81 12.70 -22.24 -0.43
N ALA A 82 11.41 -21.97 -0.23
CA ALA A 82 10.54 -22.65 0.74
C ALA A 82 9.17 -22.91 0.15
#